data_AF-A0A0K6IY74-F1
#
_entry.id   AF-A0A0K6IY74-F1
#
_cell.length_a   1.000
_cell.length_b   1.000
_cell.length_c   1.000
_cell.angle_alpha   90.00
_cell.angle_beta   90.00
_cell.angle_gamma   90.00
#
_symmetry.space_group_name_H-M   'P 1'
#
loop_
_entity.id
_entity.type
_entity.pdbx_description
1 polymer ?
#
loop_
_entity_poly.entity_id
_entity_poly.type
_entity_poly.pdbx_seq_one_letter_code
_entity_poly.pdbx_strand_id
1 'polypeptide(L)'
;MNASLSRLRKRAIGSRHGLLVSEEVLHRACAQWLSLAKARYPTLAWMTHIPNGGKRPKGEAGKLKAMGVVPGMPDFILPVRSGPWIGLAVELKSATGKLRPSQSAWLEMLASQGWKTHVVREFEDFADVVVDYLRAIDAT
;
A
#
# COMPACT_ATOMS: atom_id res chain seq x y z
N MET A 1 -38.70 39.68 -1.40
CA MET A 1 -38.51 38.72 -0.28
C MET A 1 -38.85 37.35 -0.82
N ASN A 2 -38.03 36.30 -0.88
CA ASN A 2 -36.83 35.95 -0.12
C ASN A 2 -35.79 35.26 -1.03
N ALA A 3 -34.77 36.01 -1.45
CA ALA A 3 -33.51 35.48 -1.99
C ALA A 3 -32.52 35.08 -0.87
N SER A 4 -33.05 34.62 0.27
CA SER A 4 -32.32 34.47 1.54
C SER A 4 -32.21 33.03 2.05
N LEU A 5 -32.94 32.07 1.48
CA LEU A 5 -32.81 30.65 1.87
C LEU A 5 -31.91 29.83 0.92
N SER A 6 -31.55 30.35 -0.26
CA SER A 6 -30.62 29.69 -1.18
C SER A 6 -29.14 30.00 -0.90
N ARG A 7 -28.86 30.97 -0.02
CA ARG A 7 -27.48 31.41 0.33
C ARG A 7 -26.87 30.69 1.53
N LEU A 8 -27.65 29.90 2.26
CA LEU A 8 -27.19 29.11 3.41
C LEU A 8 -26.73 27.67 3.06
N ARG A 9 -26.77 27.28 1.78
CA ARG A 9 -26.21 26.00 1.29
C ARG A 9 -24.87 26.11 0.55
N LYS A 10 -24.29 27.31 0.45
CA LYS A 10 -22.99 27.55 -0.23
C LYS A 10 -21.89 28.08 0.69
N ARG A 11 -21.95 27.76 1.99
CA ARG A 11 -20.94 28.17 2.98
C ARG A 11 -20.42 27.03 3.87
N ALA A 12 -20.35 25.82 3.30
CA ALA A 12 -19.59 24.69 3.86
C ALA A 12 -18.79 23.93 2.78
N ILE A 13 -18.47 24.60 1.67
CA ILE A 13 -17.55 24.09 0.64
C ILE A 13 -16.37 25.06 0.54
N GLY A 14 -15.85 25.46 1.70
CA GLY A 14 -14.60 26.18 1.82
C GLY A 14 -13.48 25.18 2.07
N SER A 15 -12.62 24.98 1.08
CA SER A 15 -11.36 24.24 1.16
C SER A 15 -11.45 22.75 1.57
N ARG A 16 -11.82 21.89 0.62
CA ARG A 16 -11.17 20.57 0.52
C ARG A 16 -10.02 20.65 -0.50
N HIS A 17 -9.04 21.52 -0.25
CA HIS A 17 -7.67 21.05 -0.49
C HIS A 17 -7.44 19.99 0.58
N GLY A 18 -8.01 18.79 0.37
CA GLY A 18 -7.75 17.65 1.22
C GLY A 18 -6.24 17.50 1.25
N LEU A 19 -5.65 17.61 2.44
CA LEU A 19 -4.22 17.41 2.63
C LEU A 19 -3.86 16.10 1.94
N LEU A 20 -3.14 16.18 0.82
CA LEU A 20 -2.68 14.99 0.11
C LEU A 20 -1.86 14.18 1.10
N VAL A 21 -2.37 13.00 1.45
CA VAL A 21 -1.68 12.10 2.37
C VAL A 21 -0.35 11.73 1.72
N SER A 22 0.74 11.95 2.45
CA SER A 22 2.06 11.58 1.94
C SER A 22 2.17 10.05 1.91
N GLU A 23 2.99 9.53 0.99
CA GLU A 23 3.25 8.09 0.91
C GLU A 23 3.77 7.52 2.24
N GLU A 24 4.56 8.31 3.00
CA GLU A 24 5.04 7.93 4.33
C GLU A 24 3.89 7.83 5.36
N VAL A 25 2.93 8.75 5.34
CA VAL A 25 1.76 8.68 6.24
C VAL A 25 0.90 7.46 5.90
N LEU A 26 0.70 7.18 4.61
CA LEU A 26 0.00 5.97 4.16
C LEU A 26 0.72 4.70 4.64
N HIS A 27 2.04 4.61 4.46
CA HIS A 27 2.88 3.50 4.96
C HIS A 27 2.68 3.27 6.46
N ARG A 28 2.74 4.33 7.26
CA ARG A 28 2.56 4.26 8.72
C ARG A 28 1.16 3.79 9.10
N ALA A 29 0.12 4.26 8.41
CA ALA A 29 -1.26 3.83 8.64
C ALA A 29 -1.44 2.33 8.33
N CYS A 30 -0.93 1.86 7.19
CA CYS A 30 -0.95 0.45 6.80
C CYS A 30 -0.21 -0.42 7.84
N ALA A 31 1.00 -0.03 8.25
CA ALA A 31 1.80 -0.77 9.23
C ALA A 31 1.11 -0.84 10.61
N GLN A 32 0.52 0.27 11.06
CA GLN A 32 -0.23 0.31 12.32
C GLN A 32 -1.44 -0.62 12.26
N TRP A 33 -2.21 -0.57 11.17
CA TRP A 33 -3.35 -1.45 10.99
C TRP A 33 -2.94 -2.92 10.95
N LEU A 34 -1.88 -3.28 10.21
CA LEU A 34 -1.37 -4.66 10.19
C LEU A 34 -1.03 -5.17 11.60
N SER A 35 -0.41 -4.33 12.43
CA SER A 35 -0.09 -4.68 13.82
C SER A 35 -1.34 -5.04 14.64
N LEU A 36 -2.41 -4.25 14.48
CA LEU A 36 -3.68 -4.46 15.19
C LEU A 36 -4.48 -5.64 14.60
N ALA A 37 -4.49 -5.76 13.27
CA ALA A 37 -5.28 -6.76 12.54
C ALA A 37 -4.77 -8.19 12.75
N LYS A 38 -3.51 -8.38 13.14
CA LYS A 38 -2.94 -9.71 13.48
C LYS A 38 -3.73 -10.48 14.52
N ALA A 39 -4.39 -9.81 15.46
CA ALA A 39 -5.23 -10.48 16.47
C ALA A 39 -6.43 -11.20 15.84
N ARG A 40 -6.97 -10.63 14.75
CA ARG A 40 -8.09 -11.21 13.98
C ARG A 40 -7.61 -12.12 12.87
N TYR A 41 -6.48 -11.81 12.25
CA TYR A 41 -5.92 -12.53 11.10
C TYR A 41 -4.48 -12.94 11.38
N PRO A 42 -4.25 -14.09 12.05
CA PRO A 42 -2.91 -14.53 12.45
C PRO A 42 -1.93 -14.67 11.28
N THR A 43 -2.41 -14.98 10.08
CA THR A 43 -1.61 -15.06 8.83
C THR A 43 -0.85 -13.77 8.52
N LEU A 44 -1.33 -12.61 9.00
CA LEU A 44 -0.62 -11.32 8.87
C LEU A 44 0.69 -11.26 9.64
N ALA A 45 1.00 -12.24 10.51
CA ALA A 45 2.32 -12.39 11.09
C ALA A 45 3.44 -12.49 10.03
N TRP A 46 3.10 -12.98 8.83
CA TRP A 46 4.03 -13.16 7.71
C TRP A 46 4.04 -12.00 6.72
N MET A 47 3.13 -11.03 6.85
CA MET A 47 3.12 -9.85 5.99
C MET A 47 4.27 -8.92 6.39
N THR A 48 5.16 -8.64 5.44
CA THR A 48 6.44 -7.97 5.69
C THR A 48 6.56 -6.72 4.83
N HIS A 49 6.96 -5.61 5.45
CA HIS A 49 7.38 -4.41 4.73
C HIS A 49 8.81 -4.57 4.20
N ILE A 50 9.05 -4.19 2.94
CA ILE A 50 10.36 -4.20 2.30
C ILE A 50 10.89 -2.77 2.12
N PRO A 51 11.77 -2.27 3.00
CA PRO A 51 12.26 -0.88 2.99
C PRO A 51 13.37 -0.62 1.96
N ASN A 52 13.27 -1.24 0.78
CA ASN A 52 14.24 -1.06 -0.30
C ASN A 52 14.09 0.33 -0.96
N GLY A 53 12.88 0.91 -0.90
CA GLY A 53 12.57 2.30 -1.30
C GLY A 53 12.77 3.30 -0.15
N GLY A 54 13.02 4.58 -0.47
CA GLY A 54 13.18 5.66 0.53
C GLY A 54 14.51 6.44 0.47
N LYS A 55 14.51 7.66 0.99
CA LYS A 55 15.70 8.52 1.08
C LYS A 55 16.64 8.03 2.18
N ARG A 56 17.93 7.91 1.87
CA ARG A 56 18.99 7.55 2.82
C ARG A 56 20.33 8.15 2.37
N PRO A 57 21.33 8.29 3.25
CA PRO A 57 22.67 8.73 2.87
C PRO A 57 23.28 7.86 1.77
N LYS A 58 24.05 8.46 0.86
CA LYS A 58 24.65 7.75 -0.30
C LYS A 58 25.48 6.54 0.11
N GLY A 59 26.26 6.66 1.19
CA GLY A 59 27.09 5.57 1.69
C GLY A 59 26.27 4.36 2.15
N GLU A 60 25.16 4.60 2.85
CA GLU A 60 24.24 3.54 3.29
C GLU A 60 23.55 2.88 2.10
N ALA A 61 23.07 3.67 1.13
CA ALA A 61 22.50 3.14 -0.10
C ALA A 61 23.50 2.25 -0.88
N GLY A 62 24.77 2.64 -0.93
CA GLY A 62 25.84 1.84 -1.54
C GLY A 62 26.06 0.51 -0.83
N LYS A 63 26.12 0.52 0.51
CA LYS A 63 26.25 -0.70 1.32
C LYS A 63 25.07 -1.65 1.11
N LEU A 64 23.84 -1.15 1.17
CA LEU A 64 22.63 -1.96 0.96
C LEU A 64 22.60 -2.61 -0.44
N LYS A 65 22.98 -1.86 -1.48
CA LYS A 65 23.12 -2.42 -2.83
C LYS A 65 24.18 -3.52 -2.89
N ALA A 66 25.33 -3.32 -2.24
CA ALA A 66 26.38 -4.34 -2.16
C ALA A 66 25.95 -5.59 -1.40
N MET A 67 24.99 -5.47 -0.47
CA MET A 67 24.37 -6.59 0.24
C MET A 67 23.20 -7.24 -0.53
N GLY A 68 22.93 -6.81 -1.77
CA GLY A 68 21.94 -7.45 -2.63
C GLY A 68 20.54 -6.83 -2.60
N VAL A 69 20.36 -5.63 -2.05
CA VAL A 69 19.08 -4.91 -2.17
C VAL A 69 18.77 -4.64 -3.64
N VAL A 70 17.67 -5.21 -4.12
CA VAL A 70 17.15 -4.96 -5.47
C VAL A 70 16.15 -3.80 -5.43
N PRO A 71 16.36 -2.74 -6.23
CA PRO A 71 15.43 -1.62 -6.27
C PRO A 71 14.10 -2.01 -6.90
N GLY A 72 13.02 -1.41 -6.42
CA GLY A 72 11.68 -1.56 -6.99
C GLY A 72 10.87 -2.74 -6.47
N MET A 73 11.42 -3.54 -5.54
CA MET A 73 10.64 -4.55 -4.82
C MET A 73 9.40 -3.89 -4.18
N PRO A 74 8.21 -4.52 -4.24
CA PRO A 74 6.99 -3.95 -3.67
C PRO A 74 7.10 -3.68 -2.18
N ASP A 75 6.45 -2.62 -1.73
CA ASP A 75 6.50 -2.16 -0.33
C ASP A 75 6.07 -3.21 0.69
N PHE A 76 5.05 -4.02 0.40
CA PHE A 76 4.59 -5.09 1.27
C PHE A 76 4.46 -6.41 0.52
N ILE A 77 4.87 -7.50 1.17
CA ILE A 77 4.69 -8.86 0.67
C ILE A 77 4.04 -9.73 1.74
N LEU A 78 3.14 -10.62 1.31
CA LEU A 78 2.62 -11.73 2.11
C LEU A 78 2.86 -13.02 1.31
N PRO A 79 3.92 -13.79 1.62
CA PRO A 79 4.30 -15.00 0.87
C PRO A 79 3.46 -16.21 1.32
N VAL A 80 2.13 -16.06 1.30
CA VAL A 80 1.17 -17.09 1.70
C VAL A 80 0.17 -17.31 0.58
N ARG A 81 -0.11 -18.57 0.24
CA ARG A 81 -1.08 -18.93 -0.79
C ARG A 81 -2.49 -18.51 -0.36
N SER A 82 -3.28 -18.03 -1.32
CA SER A 82 -4.70 -17.77 -1.13
C SER A 82 -5.46 -18.00 -2.43
N GLY A 83 -6.33 -19.00 -2.44
CA GLY A 83 -6.99 -19.47 -3.66
C GLY A 83 -5.96 -19.77 -4.78
N PRO A 84 -6.06 -19.13 -5.96
CA PRO A 84 -5.14 -19.37 -7.07
C PRO A 84 -3.78 -18.66 -6.92
N TRP A 85 -3.65 -17.74 -5.96
CA TRP A 85 -2.48 -16.88 -5.84
C TRP A 85 -1.43 -17.49 -4.93
N ILE A 86 -0.15 -17.37 -5.31
CA ILE A 86 0.96 -17.92 -4.53
C ILE A 86 1.48 -16.97 -3.43
N GLY A 87 1.08 -15.70 -3.51
CA GLY A 87 1.44 -14.64 -2.58
C GLY A 87 0.78 -13.33 -2.98
N LEU A 88 0.76 -12.37 -2.05
CA LEU A 88 0.29 -11.00 -2.28
C LEU A 88 1.48 -10.03 -2.25
N ALA A 89 1.53 -9.11 -3.21
CA ALA A 89 2.44 -7.98 -3.22
C ALA A 89 1.66 -6.68 -3.36
N VAL A 90 1.95 -5.71 -2.50
CA VAL A 90 1.29 -4.39 -2.49
C VAL A 90 2.35 -3.30 -2.54
N GLU A 91 2.22 -2.42 -3.52
CA GLU A 91 3.03 -1.21 -3.68
C GLU A 91 2.19 0.00 -3.29
N LEU A 92 2.72 0.87 -2.42
CA LEU A 92 2.01 2.08 -2.01
C LEU A 92 2.46 3.27 -2.84
N LYS A 93 1.51 4.17 -3.12
CA LYS A 93 1.78 5.48 -3.72
C LYS A 93 0.93 6.54 -3.07
N SER A 94 1.45 7.75 -2.94
CA SER A 94 0.56 8.89 -2.69
C SER A 94 -0.44 9.06 -3.83
N ALA A 95 -1.50 9.86 -3.64
CA ALA A 95 -2.50 10.14 -4.68
C ALA A 95 -1.87 10.56 -6.03
N THR A 96 -0.75 11.28 -6.02
CA THR A 96 -0.03 11.75 -7.22
C THR A 96 1.27 10.97 -7.50
N GLY A 97 1.63 10.02 -6.64
CA GLY A 97 2.84 9.22 -6.75
C GLY A 97 2.83 8.36 -8.01
N LYS A 98 3.94 8.35 -8.74
CA LYS A 98 4.12 7.53 -9.95
C LYS A 98 4.94 6.30 -9.63
N LEU A 99 4.59 5.17 -10.24
CA LEU A 99 5.46 4.00 -10.26
C LEU A 99 6.76 4.35 -10.98
N ARG A 100 7.87 3.89 -10.41
CA ARG A 100 9.15 3.86 -11.13
C ARG A 100 9.13 2.66 -12.10
N PRO A 101 9.85 2.73 -13.23
CA PRO A 101 9.93 1.60 -14.17
C PRO A 101 10.35 0.29 -13.51
N SER A 102 11.27 0.34 -12.55
CA SER A 102 11.68 -0.85 -11.78
C SER A 102 10.56 -1.45 -10.93
N GLN A 103 9.65 -0.63 -10.40
CA GLN A 103 8.50 -1.09 -9.61
C GLN A 103 7.48 -1.77 -10.51
N SER A 104 7.17 -1.16 -11.68
CA SER A 104 6.30 -1.78 -12.68
C SER A 104 6.83 -3.14 -13.12
N ALA A 105 8.13 -3.24 -13.44
CA ALA A 105 8.75 -4.50 -13.85
C ALA A 105 8.66 -5.60 -12.77
N TRP A 106 8.82 -5.25 -11.49
CA TRP A 106 8.66 -6.20 -10.38
C TRP A 106 7.22 -6.68 -10.26
N LEU A 107 6.23 -5.78 -10.33
CA LEU A 107 4.81 -6.15 -10.23
C LEU A 107 4.38 -7.03 -11.42
N GLU A 108 4.85 -6.74 -12.63
CA GLU A 108 4.59 -7.54 -13.83
C GLU A 108 5.21 -8.94 -13.71
N MET A 109 6.47 -9.02 -13.27
CA MET A 109 7.14 -10.30 -13.05
C MET A 109 6.42 -11.14 -11.99
N LEU A 110 6.09 -10.56 -10.83
CA LEU A 110 5.39 -11.27 -9.76
C LEU A 110 4.02 -11.78 -10.24
N ALA A 111 3.25 -10.94 -10.94
CA ALA A 111 1.98 -11.35 -11.54
C ALA A 111 2.16 -12.51 -12.51
N SER A 112 3.20 -12.50 -13.34
CA SER A 112 3.52 -13.60 -14.27
C SER A 112 3.87 -14.91 -13.55
N GLN A 113 4.28 -14.85 -12.28
CA GLN A 113 4.58 -16.02 -11.44
C GLN A 113 3.38 -16.45 -10.59
N GLY A 114 2.19 -15.87 -10.78
CA GLY A 114 0.98 -16.22 -10.04
C GLY A 114 0.83 -15.50 -8.70
N TRP A 115 1.54 -14.39 -8.48
CA TRP A 115 1.25 -13.51 -7.34
C TRP A 115 0.06 -12.60 -7.64
N LYS A 116 -0.71 -12.28 -6.62
CA LYS A 116 -1.65 -11.16 -6.68
C LYS A 116 -0.86 -9.88 -6.42
N THR A 117 -0.96 -8.90 -7.32
CA THR A 117 -0.23 -7.63 -7.19
C THR A 117 -1.19 -6.45 -7.18
N HIS A 118 -0.94 -5.45 -6.34
CA HIS A 118 -1.76 -4.24 -6.24
C HIS A 118 -0.89 -2.99 -6.08
N VAL A 119 -1.34 -1.89 -6.68
CA VAL A 119 -0.87 -0.55 -6.38
C VAL A 119 -1.98 0.15 -5.62
N VAL A 120 -1.69 0.60 -4.40
CA VAL A 120 -2.69 1.19 -3.50
C VAL A 120 -2.33 2.63 -3.19
N ARG A 121 -3.36 3.48 -3.11
CA ARG A 121 -3.21 4.92 -2.91
C ARG A 121 -3.91 5.48 -1.69
N GLU A 122 -4.84 4.72 -1.13
CA GLU A 122 -5.61 5.07 0.06
C GLU A 122 -5.54 3.92 1.07
N PHE A 123 -5.74 4.24 2.34
CA PHE A 123 -5.62 3.25 3.42
C PHE A 123 -6.72 2.20 3.36
N GLU A 124 -7.95 2.62 3.04
CA GLU A 124 -9.12 1.75 2.93
C GLU A 124 -8.91 0.68 1.86
N ASP A 125 -8.41 1.07 0.69
CA ASP A 125 -8.05 0.16 -0.41
C ASP A 125 -7.00 -0.86 0.03
N PHE A 126 -6.04 -0.47 0.87
CA PHE A 126 -5.01 -1.39 1.39
C PHE A 126 -5.65 -2.46 2.27
N ALA A 127 -6.48 -2.03 3.22
CA ALA A 127 -7.16 -2.92 4.14
C ALA A 127 -8.07 -3.89 3.38
N ASP A 128 -8.84 -3.40 2.40
CA ASP A 128 -9.73 -4.21 1.58
C ASP A 128 -8.97 -5.25 0.76
N VAL A 129 -7.89 -4.86 0.06
CA VAL A 129 -7.04 -5.79 -0.70
C VAL A 129 -6.50 -6.91 0.19
N VAL A 130 -6.02 -6.56 1.38
CA VAL A 130 -5.45 -7.53 2.32
C VAL A 130 -6.55 -8.46 2.86
N VAL A 131 -7.67 -7.91 3.34
CA VAL A 131 -8.78 -8.71 3.88
C VAL A 131 -9.36 -9.64 2.82
N ASP A 132 -9.59 -9.15 1.60
CA ASP A 132 -10.06 -9.97 0.48
C ASP A 132 -9.07 -11.09 0.14
N TYR A 133 -7.77 -10.81 0.21
CA TYR A 133 -6.75 -11.85 0.04
C TYR A 133 -6.81 -12.90 1.14
N LEU A 134 -7.09 -12.53 2.40
CA LEU A 134 -7.16 -13.48 3.51
C LEU A 134 -8.41 -14.37 3.46
N ARG A 135 -9.52 -13.92 2.86
CA ARG A 135 -10.79 -14.68 2.85
C ARG A 135 -10.67 -16.10 2.31
N ALA A 136 -9.86 -16.32 1.27
CA ALA A 136 -9.69 -17.66 0.70
C ALA A 136 -8.66 -18.52 1.44
N ILE A 137 -7.96 -17.97 2.44
CA ILE A 137 -7.11 -18.72 3.36
C ILE A 137 -7.98 -19.33 4.46
N ASP A 138 -8.85 -18.50 5.06
CA ASP A 138 -9.69 -18.89 6.20
C ASP A 138 -10.98 -19.64 5.78
N ALA A 139 -11.23 -19.76 4.47
CA ALA A 139 -12.32 -20.58 3.92
C ALA A 139 -11.97 -22.08 3.81
N THR A 140 -10.77 -22.47 4.25
CA THR A 140 -10.26 -23.86 4.24
C THR A 140 -10.10 -24.36 5.67
#